data_AF-A0A354Z231-F1
#
_entry.id   AF-A0A354Z231-F1
#
_cell.length_a   1.000
_cell.length_b   1.000
_cell.length_c   1.000
_cell.angle_alpha   90.00
_cell.angle_beta   90.00
_cell.angle_gamma   90.00
#
_symmetry.space_group_name_H-M   'P 1'
#
loop_
_entity.id
_entity.type
_entity.pdbx_description
1 polymer ?
#
loop_
_entity_poly.entity_id
_entity_poly.type
_entity_poly.pdbx_seq_one_letter_code
_entity_poly.pdbx_strand_id
1 'polypeptide(L)'
;MTATHPDRPEPIRLADYRPSAWRIDRVELEFDLGLASTEVHSRLRLRPEPDQPLTELRLDGEDLELLDIRIDGQPLAGDRYRHDDTGLTLFGLDRGCLLETRVRIRPERNTRLEGLYASRGLLISQCEPEGFRRITFFLDRPDVMPTWQTQ
;
A
#
# COMPACT_ATOMS: atom_id res chain seq x y z
N MET A 1 -29.40 19.00 -20.50
CA MET A 1 -28.04 18.39 -20.51
C MET A 1 -27.53 18.49 -19.09
N THR A 2 -27.72 17.44 -18.30
CA THR A 2 -27.39 17.43 -16.86
C THR A 2 -25.94 16.97 -16.72
N ALA A 3 -25.09 17.81 -16.13
CA ALA A 3 -23.69 17.50 -15.91
C ALA A 3 -23.55 16.33 -14.91
N THR A 4 -22.92 15.24 -15.34
CA THR A 4 -22.48 14.16 -14.46
C THR A 4 -21.33 14.71 -13.61
N HIS A 5 -21.54 14.88 -12.30
CA HIS A 5 -20.50 15.20 -11.33
C HIS A 5 -19.65 13.93 -11.12
N PRO A 6 -18.36 13.87 -11.51
CA PRO A 6 -17.56 12.69 -11.32
C PRO A 6 -16.69 12.86 -10.07
N ASP A 7 -17.29 12.88 -8.87
CA ASP A 7 -16.49 12.82 -7.63
C ASP A 7 -17.32 12.54 -6.37
N ARG A 8 -18.07 11.43 -6.35
CA ARG A 8 -18.64 10.94 -5.09
C ARG A 8 -18.12 9.53 -4.86
N PRO A 9 -17.40 9.25 -3.75
CA PRO A 9 -16.98 7.90 -3.45
C PRO A 9 -18.22 7.01 -3.40
N GLU A 10 -18.15 5.88 -4.09
CA GLU A 10 -19.25 4.92 -4.07
C GLU A 10 -19.43 4.39 -2.64
N PRO A 11 -20.67 4.27 -2.15
CA PRO A 11 -20.91 3.83 -0.78
C PRO A 11 -20.43 2.39 -0.61
N ILE A 12 -19.42 2.18 0.23
CA ILE A 12 -18.96 0.86 0.65
C ILE A 12 -20.05 0.23 1.53
N ARG A 13 -20.58 -0.92 1.12
CA ARG A 13 -21.65 -1.62 1.87
C ARG A 13 -21.07 -2.82 2.59
N LEU A 14 -21.45 -3.00 3.85
CA LEU A 14 -21.10 -4.18 4.63
C LEU A 14 -21.52 -5.49 3.93
N ALA A 15 -22.62 -5.47 3.18
CA ALA A 15 -23.12 -6.62 2.43
C ALA A 15 -22.21 -7.06 1.27
N ASP A 16 -21.35 -6.15 0.78
CA ASP A 16 -20.42 -6.42 -0.33
C ASP A 16 -19.04 -6.89 0.19
N TYR A 17 -18.90 -7.05 1.52
CA TYR A 17 -17.66 -7.52 2.13
C TYR A 17 -17.24 -8.89 1.60
N ARG A 18 -15.97 -8.98 1.18
CA ARG A 18 -15.31 -10.24 0.84
C ARG A 18 -13.97 -10.33 1.58
N PRO A 19 -13.63 -11.48 2.17
CA PRO A 19 -12.29 -11.72 2.69
C PRO A 19 -11.25 -11.54 1.57
N SER A 20 -10.05 -11.10 1.96
CA SER A 20 -8.93 -11.00 1.02
C SER A 20 -8.49 -12.40 0.55
N ALA A 21 -8.17 -12.55 -0.74
CA ALA A 21 -7.53 -13.77 -1.25
C ALA A 21 -6.08 -13.92 -0.76
N TRP A 22 -5.51 -12.84 -0.21
CA TRP A 22 -4.13 -12.76 0.25
C TRP A 22 -4.05 -12.30 1.70
N ARG A 23 -3.07 -12.83 2.42
CA ARG A 23 -2.69 -12.40 3.76
C ARG A 23 -1.25 -11.90 3.78
N ILE A 24 -0.99 -10.90 4.60
CA ILE A 24 0.35 -10.47 5.00
C ILE A 24 0.63 -11.05 6.39
N ASP A 25 1.66 -11.90 6.52
CA ASP A 25 2.04 -12.51 7.80
C ASP A 25 3.04 -11.61 8.57
N ARG A 26 3.93 -10.93 7.83
CA ARG A 26 4.98 -10.06 8.38
C ARG A 26 5.21 -8.85 7.50
N VAL A 27 5.41 -7.72 8.15
CA VAL A 27 5.80 -6.45 7.54
C VAL A 27 7.12 -6.00 8.14
N GLU A 28 8.08 -5.70 7.28
CA GLU A 28 9.35 -5.08 7.65
C GLU A 28 9.46 -3.74 6.91
N LEU A 29 9.62 -2.65 7.66
CA LEU A 29 9.75 -1.30 7.13
C LEU A 29 11.10 -0.70 7.50
N GLU A 30 11.76 -0.07 6.53
CA GLU A 30 12.95 0.76 6.74
C GLU A 30 12.67 2.16 6.19
N PHE A 31 12.95 3.19 6.99
CA PHE A 31 12.70 4.58 6.60
C PHE A 31 14.01 5.36 6.46
N ASP A 32 14.25 5.91 5.27
CA ASP A 32 15.23 6.99 5.08
C ASP A 32 14.50 8.33 5.20
N LEU A 33 14.57 8.94 6.38
CA LEU A 33 13.73 10.08 6.78
C LEU A 33 14.30 11.40 6.28
N GLY A 34 13.48 12.14 5.52
CA GLY A 34 13.74 13.53 5.17
C GLY A 34 12.45 14.33 5.00
N LEU A 35 12.46 15.58 5.46
CA LEU A 35 11.25 16.43 5.42
C LEU A 35 10.75 16.64 3.97
N ALA A 36 11.67 16.92 3.04
CA ALA A 36 11.35 17.09 1.62
C ALA A 36 11.21 15.76 0.86
N SER A 37 11.76 14.67 1.40
CA SER A 37 11.86 13.37 0.74
C SER A 37 12.09 12.30 1.78
N THR A 38 11.14 11.39 1.93
CA THR A 38 11.34 10.16 2.69
C THR A 38 11.26 8.98 1.73
N GLU A 39 12.22 8.06 1.81
CA GLU A 39 12.12 6.77 1.13
C GLU A 39 11.69 5.70 2.13
N VAL A 40 10.74 4.87 1.70
CA VAL A 40 10.21 3.76 2.49
C VAL A 40 10.51 2.48 1.74
N HIS A 41 11.28 1.60 2.36
CA HIS A 41 11.49 0.24 1.89
C HIS A 41 10.59 -0.69 2.70
N SER A 42 9.69 -1.37 2.00
CA SER A 42 8.68 -2.26 2.60
C SER A 42 8.89 -3.68 2.10
N ARG A 43 8.92 -4.63 3.03
CA ARG A 43 9.01 -6.07 2.74
C ARG A 43 7.80 -6.76 3.36
N LEU A 44 6.96 -7.33 2.50
CA LEU A 44 5.70 -7.96 2.86
C LEU A 44 5.81 -9.46 2.61
N ARG A 45 5.69 -10.25 3.67
CA ARG A 45 5.60 -11.72 3.55
C ARG A 45 4.15 -12.11 3.28
N LEU A 46 3.88 -12.47 2.04
CA LEU A 46 2.55 -12.73 1.52
C LEU A 46 2.26 -14.23 1.41
N ARG A 47 1.01 -14.62 1.64
CA ARG A 47 0.51 -15.96 1.31
C ARG A 47 -0.94 -15.91 0.84
N PRO A 48 -1.35 -16.86 -0.02
CA PRO A 48 -2.76 -17.10 -0.28
C PRO A 48 -3.53 -17.43 1.00
N GLU A 49 -4.80 -17.03 1.04
CA GLU A 49 -5.74 -17.54 2.05
C GLU A 49 -6.36 -18.86 1.55
N PRO A 50 -6.22 -19.98 2.28
CA PRO A 50 -6.60 -21.32 1.78
C PRO A 50 -8.08 -21.45 1.37
N ASP A 51 -8.97 -20.73 2.04
CA ASP A 51 -10.43 -20.82 1.84
C ASP A 51 -10.96 -19.75 0.87
N GLN A 52 -10.08 -19.04 0.16
CA GLN A 52 -10.46 -18.02 -0.82
C GLN A 52 -9.97 -18.37 -2.21
N PRO A 53 -10.74 -18.07 -3.27
CA PRO A 53 -10.25 -18.20 -4.63
C PRO A 53 -9.06 -17.25 -4.82
N LEU A 54 -7.98 -17.76 -5.38
CA LEU A 54 -6.79 -16.96 -5.65
C LEU A 54 -7.12 -15.90 -6.72
N THR A 55 -6.96 -14.63 -6.36
CA THR A 55 -7.09 -13.49 -7.25
C THR A 55 -5.75 -12.79 -7.43
N GLU A 56 -5.71 -11.80 -8.32
CA GLU A 56 -4.65 -10.80 -8.33
C GLU A 56 -4.48 -10.17 -6.94
N LEU A 57 -3.25 -9.81 -6.59
CA LEU A 57 -2.96 -9.09 -5.35
C LEU A 57 -3.14 -7.60 -5.61
N ARG A 58 -4.14 -7.00 -4.97
CA ARG A 58 -4.34 -5.55 -4.97
C ARG A 58 -3.90 -4.98 -3.64
N LEU A 59 -2.96 -4.04 -3.68
CA LEU A 59 -2.50 -3.25 -2.54
C LEU A 59 -2.94 -1.80 -2.72
N ASP A 60 -3.43 -1.19 -1.66
CA ASP A 60 -3.78 0.22 -1.60
C ASP A 60 -2.50 1.06 -1.53
N GLY A 61 -2.50 2.19 -2.24
CA GLY A 61 -1.38 3.12 -2.24
C GLY A 61 -1.77 4.45 -2.88
N GLU A 62 -1.50 5.56 -2.22
CA GLU A 62 -1.83 6.89 -2.71
C GLU A 62 -0.66 7.85 -2.59
N ASP A 63 -0.45 8.68 -3.61
CA ASP A 63 0.64 9.67 -3.68
C ASP A 63 2.05 9.06 -3.44
N LEU A 64 2.25 7.83 -3.91
CA LEU A 64 3.50 7.08 -3.80
C LEU A 64 4.28 7.11 -5.12
N GLU A 65 5.53 7.59 -5.10
CA GLU A 65 6.45 7.43 -6.22
C GLU A 65 7.12 6.05 -6.10
N LEU A 66 6.70 5.06 -6.91
CA LEU A 66 7.31 3.72 -6.94
C LEU A 66 8.70 3.79 -7.58
N LEU A 67 9.75 3.49 -6.79
CA LEU A 67 11.15 3.49 -7.22
C LEU A 67 11.66 2.10 -7.61
N ASP A 68 11.24 1.08 -6.88
CA ASP A 68 11.70 -0.31 -7.07
C ASP A 68 10.63 -1.30 -6.59
N ILE A 69 10.53 -2.44 -7.29
CA ILE A 69 9.64 -3.55 -6.94
C ILE A 69 10.32 -4.88 -7.23
N ARG A 70 10.28 -5.78 -6.25
CA ARG A 70 10.84 -7.13 -6.34
C ARG A 70 9.91 -8.18 -5.77
N ILE A 71 10.00 -9.38 -6.32
CA ILE A 71 9.42 -10.60 -5.76
C ILE A 71 10.54 -11.59 -5.49
N ASP A 72 10.64 -12.08 -4.26
CA ASP A 72 11.67 -13.05 -3.84
C ASP A 72 13.10 -12.59 -4.21
N GLY A 73 13.39 -11.29 -4.03
CA GLY A 73 14.67 -10.66 -4.35
C GLY A 73 14.92 -10.34 -5.83
N GLN A 74 14.02 -10.73 -6.74
CA GLN A 74 14.15 -10.50 -8.19
C GLN A 74 13.32 -9.29 -8.64
N PRO A 75 13.87 -8.39 -9.48
CA PRO A 75 13.10 -7.29 -10.08
C PRO A 75 11.85 -7.82 -10.80
N LEU A 76 10.70 -7.20 -10.54
CA LEU A 76 9.45 -7.58 -11.18
C LEU A 76 9.32 -6.88 -12.55
N ALA A 77 9.01 -7.65 -13.59
CA ALA A 77 8.82 -7.10 -14.93
C ALA A 77 7.58 -6.18 -15.00
N GLY A 78 7.63 -5.14 -15.85
CA GLY A 78 6.57 -4.12 -15.93
C GLY A 78 5.20 -4.61 -16.41
N ASP A 79 5.14 -5.78 -17.04
CA ASP A 79 3.90 -6.44 -17.46
C ASP A 79 3.27 -7.32 -16.36
N ARG A 80 4.00 -7.52 -15.25
CA ARG A 80 3.58 -8.32 -14.10
C ARG A 80 2.93 -7.49 -13.00
N TYR A 81 2.83 -6.18 -13.16
CA TYR A 81 2.10 -5.30 -12.25
C TYR A 81 1.49 -4.11 -12.97
N ARG A 82 0.49 -3.50 -12.33
CA ARG A 82 -0.07 -2.19 -12.69
C ARG A 82 -0.05 -1.29 -11.48
N HIS A 83 0.57 -0.12 -11.63
CA HIS A 83 0.53 0.96 -10.64
C HIS A 83 -0.40 2.06 -11.16
N ASP A 84 -1.42 2.40 -10.39
CA ASP A 84 -2.42 3.44 -10.67
C ASP A 84 -2.58 4.36 -9.46
N ASP A 85 -3.39 5.41 -9.60
CA ASP A 85 -3.55 6.48 -8.58
C ASP A 85 -4.04 5.98 -7.22
N THR A 86 -4.57 4.76 -7.15
CA THR A 86 -5.15 4.18 -5.93
C THR A 86 -4.36 2.97 -5.41
N GLY A 87 -3.27 2.58 -6.09
CA GLY A 87 -2.40 1.51 -5.59
C GLY A 87 -1.74 0.63 -6.65
N LEU A 88 -1.36 -0.56 -6.21
CA LEU A 88 -0.53 -1.51 -6.95
C LEU A 88 -1.24 -2.85 -7.10
N THR A 89 -1.38 -3.32 -8.34
CA THR A 89 -1.97 -4.63 -8.67
C THR A 89 -0.87 -5.55 -9.21
N LEU A 90 -0.70 -6.74 -8.63
CA LEU A 90 0.28 -7.73 -9.08
C LEU A 90 -0.42 -8.92 -9.75
N PHE A 91 0.10 -9.33 -10.91
CA PHE A 91 -0.46 -10.38 -11.75
C PHE A 91 0.33 -11.69 -11.64
N GLY A 92 -0.37 -12.82 -11.81
CA GLY A 92 0.24 -14.14 -11.98
C GLY A 92 0.99 -14.66 -10.76
N LEU A 93 0.64 -14.23 -9.56
CA LEU A 93 1.12 -14.83 -8.31
C LEU A 93 0.28 -16.08 -8.02
N ASP A 94 0.93 -17.22 -7.81
CA ASP A 94 0.30 -18.54 -7.60
C ASP A 94 0.61 -19.15 -6.23
N ARG A 95 1.53 -18.54 -5.47
CA ARG A 95 2.01 -19.00 -4.17
C ARG A 95 2.41 -17.84 -3.26
N GLY A 96 2.74 -18.17 -2.01
CA GLY A 96 3.34 -17.19 -1.10
C GLY A 96 4.71 -16.72 -1.57
N CYS A 97 5.01 -15.45 -1.29
CA CYS A 97 6.22 -14.77 -1.75
C CYS A 97 6.62 -13.65 -0.78
N LEU A 98 7.84 -13.13 -0.96
CA LEU A 98 8.27 -11.88 -0.38
C LEU A 98 8.13 -10.77 -1.43
N LEU A 99 7.21 -9.84 -1.20
CA LEU A 99 7.13 -8.61 -1.99
C LEU A 99 7.97 -7.53 -1.34
N GLU A 100 8.88 -6.95 -2.10
CA GLU A 100 9.69 -5.81 -1.67
C GLU A 100 9.33 -4.62 -2.56
N THR A 101 9.04 -3.48 -1.95
CA THR A 101 8.81 -2.22 -2.67
C THR A 101 9.65 -1.12 -2.05
N ARG A 102 10.19 -0.24 -2.89
CA ARG A 102 10.75 1.04 -2.47
C ARG A 102 9.91 2.15 -3.05
N VAL A 103 9.39 3.01 -2.18
CA VAL A 103 8.61 4.16 -2.57
C VAL A 103 9.22 5.43 -2.02
N ARG A 104 8.94 6.56 -2.66
CA ARG A 104 9.23 7.88 -2.14
C ARG A 104 7.96 8.65 -1.86
N ILE A 105 7.96 9.34 -0.73
CA ILE A 105 6.90 10.24 -0.29
C ILE A 105 7.48 11.63 0.03
N ARG A 106 6.61 12.65 0.05
CA ARG A 106 6.99 14.06 0.23
C ARG A 106 6.28 14.66 1.46
N PRO A 107 6.76 14.41 2.69
CA PRO A 107 6.05 14.80 3.92
C PRO A 107 5.75 16.30 4.04
N GLU A 108 6.67 17.18 3.62
CA GLU A 108 6.45 18.63 3.59
C GLU A 108 5.35 19.10 2.64
N ARG A 109 5.03 18.31 1.61
CA ARG A 109 3.97 18.60 0.64
C ARG A 109 2.64 17.98 1.05
N ASN A 110 2.61 17.19 2.12
CA ASN A 110 1.41 16.49 2.57
C ASN A 110 0.52 17.42 3.42
N THR A 111 -0.38 18.14 2.75
CA THR A 111 -1.34 19.04 3.41
C THR A 111 -2.58 18.33 3.95
N ARG A 112 -2.76 17.02 3.67
CA ARG A 112 -3.88 16.22 4.16
C ARG A 112 -3.72 15.79 5.62
N LEU A 113 -2.47 15.83 6.14
CA LEU A 113 -2.13 15.41 7.51
C LEU A 113 -2.50 13.95 7.81
N GLU A 114 -2.43 13.10 6.78
CA GLU A 114 -2.68 11.66 6.81
C GLU A 114 -1.47 10.92 6.21
N GLY A 115 -1.14 9.74 6.74
CA GLY A 115 0.13 9.07 6.45
C GLY A 115 1.28 9.79 7.13
N LEU A 116 2.44 9.89 6.48
CA LEU A 116 3.60 10.63 6.99
C LEU A 116 3.59 12.07 6.47
N TYR A 117 3.61 13.04 7.39
CA TYR A 117 3.60 14.46 7.06
C TYR A 117 4.56 15.26 7.96
N ALA A 118 4.92 16.47 7.51
CA ALA A 118 5.75 17.38 8.28
C ALA A 118 4.90 18.41 9.02
N SER A 119 5.19 18.63 10.30
CA SER A 119 4.58 19.71 11.10
C SER A 119 5.64 20.34 12.00
N ARG A 120 5.85 21.66 11.87
CA ARG A 120 6.83 22.42 12.65
C ARG A 120 8.25 21.83 12.63
N GLY A 121 8.66 21.29 11.47
CA GLY A 121 9.98 20.65 11.29
C GLY A 121 10.10 19.24 11.86
N LEU A 122 9.00 18.64 12.34
CA LEU A 122 8.94 17.24 12.79
C LEU A 122 8.19 16.40 11.76
N LEU A 123 8.57 15.13 11.63
CA LEU A 123 7.81 14.12 10.89
C LEU A 123 6.83 13.43 11.85
N ILE A 124 5.56 13.36 11.46
CA ILE A 124 4.46 12.80 12.24
C ILE A 124 3.70 11.82 11.34
N SER A 125 3.27 10.69 11.90
CA SER A 125 2.37 9.75 11.23
C SER A 125 0.95 9.81 11.81
N GLN A 126 -0.05 9.79 10.92
CA GLN A 126 -1.46 9.60 11.25
C GLN A 126 -2.04 8.55 10.31
N CYS A 127 -2.27 7.33 10.81
CA CYS A 127 -2.64 6.19 9.98
C CYS A 127 -4.13 5.83 10.01
N GLU A 128 -4.90 6.27 11.01
CA GLU A 128 -6.34 5.98 11.05
C GLU A 128 -7.15 7.02 10.25
N PRO A 129 -8.18 6.59 9.49
CA PRO A 129 -8.59 5.19 9.28
C PRO A 129 -7.82 4.47 8.16
N GLU A 130 -7.30 5.22 7.17
CA GLU A 130 -6.71 4.69 5.93
C GLU A 130 -5.44 5.47 5.53
N GLY A 131 -4.75 6.08 6.50
CA GLY A 131 -3.56 6.90 6.24
C GLY A 131 -2.32 6.07 5.88
N PHE A 132 -2.31 4.76 6.17
CA PHE A 132 -1.13 3.92 5.93
C PHE A 132 -0.83 3.73 4.43
N ARG A 133 -1.86 3.70 3.57
CA ARG A 133 -1.68 3.67 2.09
C ARG A 133 -0.93 4.88 1.54
N ARG A 134 -0.79 5.96 2.32
CA ARG A 134 0.02 7.15 1.97
C ARG A 134 1.48 7.07 2.45
N ILE A 135 1.88 5.93 3.00
CA ILE A 135 3.26 5.64 3.45
C ILE A 135 3.92 4.59 2.54
N THR A 136 3.22 3.50 2.27
CA THR A 136 3.68 2.42 1.37
C THR A 136 2.48 1.61 0.84
N PHE A 137 2.71 0.71 -0.11
CA PHE A 137 1.66 -0.19 -0.61
C PHE A 137 1.30 -1.22 0.45
N PHE A 138 0.01 -1.40 0.74
CA PHE A 138 -0.44 -2.31 1.78
C PHE A 138 -1.85 -2.86 1.55
N LEU A 139 -2.23 -3.94 2.24
CA LEU A 139 -3.63 -4.35 2.34
C LEU A 139 -4.27 -3.54 3.46
N ASP A 140 -4.76 -2.34 3.15
CA ASP A 140 -5.19 -1.34 4.14
C ASP A 140 -6.62 -1.63 4.62
N ARG A 141 -6.80 -2.82 5.20
CA ARG A 141 -8.05 -3.38 5.71
C ARG A 141 -7.87 -3.91 7.13
N PRO A 142 -8.83 -3.68 8.04
CA PRO A 142 -8.64 -3.93 9.47
C PRO A 142 -8.56 -5.41 9.86
N ASP A 143 -8.97 -6.32 8.98
CA ASP A 143 -8.87 -7.78 9.16
C ASP A 143 -7.49 -8.35 8.76
N VAL A 144 -6.57 -7.52 8.25
CA VAL A 144 -5.17 -7.89 8.02
C VAL A 144 -4.32 -7.46 9.20
N MET A 145 -3.91 -8.44 10.02
CA MET A 145 -3.14 -8.23 11.25
C MET A 145 -1.76 -8.90 11.18
N PRO A 146 -0.78 -8.30 10.49
CA PRO A 146 0.56 -8.86 10.41
C PRO A 146 1.37 -8.57 11.69
N THR A 147 2.50 -9.27 11.82
CA THR A 147 3.57 -8.87 12.73
C THR A 147 4.41 -7.76 12.11
N TRP A 148 4.84 -6.78 12.91
CA TRP A 148 5.54 -5.58 12.44
C TRP A 148 6.98 -5.53 12.95
N GLN A 149 7.88 -5.10 12.08
CA GLN A 149 9.22 -4.66 12.42
C GLN A 149 9.50 -3.35 11.66
N THR A 150 10.02 -2.36 12.38
CA THR A 150 10.37 -1.05 11.80
C THR A 150 11.79 -0.69 12.21
N GLN A 151 12.59 -0.18 11.27
CA GLN A 151 13.96 0.31 11.47
C GLN A 151 14.11 1.76 11.04
#